data_AF-A0A1A8E5Z4-F1
#
_entry.id   AF-A0A1A8E5Z4-F1
#
_cell.length_a   1.000
_cell.length_b   1.000
_cell.length_c   1.000
_cell.angle_alpha   90.00
_cell.angle_beta   90.00
_cell.angle_gamma   90.00
#
_symmetry.space_group_name_H-M   'P 1'
#
loop_
_entity.id
_entity.type
_entity.pdbx_description
1 polymer ?
#
loop_
_entity_poly.entity_id
_entity_poly.type
_entity_poly.pdbx_seq_one_letter_code
_entity_poly.pdbx_strand_id
1 'polypeptide(L)'
;MDRECVTVLPRVCEVLAASGSSLPDDTSLEKLLDWFTALTKDGVSLLEAFPCLLDFIPTVVNNSPASDASILSFTLKLTGLISATENGFKVLQEHSVCDLVFDPQRWQEAGLWKDPCIRIGWIQGLRTMLQHSEALGFFVQADLIEPLLHLHTDTSLFVASAANHMLAHILLFCQSENSQNNSKHLTVPVETKQNYSTVTV
;
A
#
# COMPACT_ATOMS: atom_id res chain seq x y z
N MET A 1 -20.86 -6.49 12.71
CA MET A 1 -20.34 -5.15 13.03
C MET A 1 -21.14 -4.16 12.22
N ASP A 2 -22.38 -3.90 12.63
CA ASP A 2 -22.85 -2.83 13.53
C ASP A 2 -22.59 -1.43 12.97
N ARG A 3 -23.67 -0.85 12.41
CA ARG A 3 -23.72 0.50 11.83
C ARG A 3 -23.15 1.58 12.74
N GLU A 4 -23.11 1.34 14.05
CA GLU A 4 -22.53 2.24 15.04
C GLU A 4 -21.03 2.49 14.81
N CYS A 5 -20.24 1.48 14.43
CA CYS A 5 -18.81 1.66 14.13
C CYS A 5 -18.60 2.61 12.95
N VAL A 6 -19.47 2.52 11.93
CA VAL A 6 -19.45 3.41 10.75
C VAL A 6 -19.71 4.85 11.16
N THR A 7 -20.65 5.08 12.08
CA THR A 7 -21.00 6.43 12.55
C THR A 7 -19.95 7.08 13.43
N VAL A 8 -19.15 6.28 14.14
CA VAL A 8 -18.14 6.79 15.08
C VAL A 8 -16.79 7.00 14.41
N LEU A 9 -16.51 6.32 13.28
CA LEU A 9 -15.21 6.37 12.61
C LEU A 9 -14.73 7.80 12.25
N PRO A 10 -15.56 8.71 11.71
CA PRO A 10 -15.11 10.09 11.46
C PRO A 10 -14.58 10.77 12.72
N ARG A 11 -15.23 10.54 13.87
CA ARG A 11 -14.79 11.10 15.14
C ARG A 11 -13.48 10.47 15.63
N VAL A 12 -13.28 9.17 15.38
CA VAL A 12 -11.99 8.50 15.66
C VAL A 12 -10.88 9.12 14.81
N CYS A 13 -11.12 9.33 13.51
CA CYS A 13 -10.17 10.00 12.62
C CYS A 13 -9.81 11.41 13.11
N GLU A 14 -10.80 12.21 13.53
CA GLU A 14 -10.55 13.54 14.11
C GLU A 14 -9.66 13.47 15.36
N VAL A 15 -9.91 12.53 16.26
CA VAL A 15 -9.12 12.37 17.50
C VAL A 15 -7.68 11.97 17.17
N LEU A 16 -7.49 10.99 16.27
CA LEU A 16 -6.18 10.53 15.84
C LEU A 16 -5.40 11.59 15.04
N ALA A 17 -6.10 12.47 14.31
CA ALA A 17 -5.48 13.57 13.57
C ALA A 17 -5.11 14.76 14.47
N ALA A 18 -5.84 14.97 15.57
CA ALA A 18 -5.61 16.06 16.51
C ALA A 18 -4.62 15.70 17.64
N SER A 19 -4.30 14.42 17.82
CA SER A 19 -3.46 13.96 18.93
C SER A 19 -2.00 14.40 18.79
N GLY A 20 -1.65 15.51 19.44
CA GLY A 20 -0.29 15.87 19.83
C GLY A 20 0.19 15.18 21.12
N SER A 21 -0.53 14.15 21.58
CA SER A 21 -0.27 13.40 22.81
C SER A 21 -0.34 11.90 22.54
N SER A 22 0.59 11.16 23.14
CA SER A 22 0.70 9.69 23.09
C SER A 22 -0.65 9.02 23.34
N LEU A 23 -1.10 8.23 22.36
CA LEU A 23 -2.22 7.32 22.54
C LEU A 23 -1.77 6.21 23.51
N PRO A 24 -2.61 5.80 24.48
CA PRO A 24 -2.14 4.93 25.56
C PRO A 24 -1.90 3.46 25.16
N ASP A 25 -2.28 3.00 23.96
CA ASP A 25 -2.09 1.60 23.53
C ASP A 25 -2.15 1.42 21.99
N ASP A 26 -1.05 0.95 21.40
CA ASP A 26 -0.90 0.60 19.98
C ASP A 26 -1.81 -0.58 19.59
N THR A 27 -2.17 -1.44 20.54
CA THR A 27 -3.11 -2.55 20.34
C THR A 27 -4.46 -2.08 19.76
N SER A 28 -4.91 -0.88 20.12
CA SER A 28 -6.18 -0.33 19.63
C SER A 28 -6.12 0.04 18.14
N LEU A 29 -4.98 0.57 17.68
CA LEU A 29 -4.73 0.91 16.29
C LEU A 29 -4.59 -0.34 15.43
N GLU A 30 -3.89 -1.36 15.92
CA GLU A 30 -3.77 -2.65 15.22
C GLU A 30 -5.13 -3.34 15.10
N LYS A 31 -5.98 -3.31 16.14
CA LYS A 31 -7.35 -3.84 16.05
C LYS A 31 -8.22 -3.08 15.05
N LEU A 32 -8.05 -1.77 14.95
CA LEU A 32 -8.74 -0.95 13.94
C LEU A 32 -8.29 -1.33 12.52
N LEU A 33 -6.99 -1.59 12.33
CA LEU A 33 -6.45 -2.07 11.06
C LEU A 33 -6.93 -3.49 10.72
N ASP A 34 -7.01 -4.39 11.70
CA ASP A 34 -7.58 -5.72 11.55
C ASP A 34 -9.06 -5.65 11.12
N TRP A 35 -9.81 -4.71 11.70
CA TRP A 35 -11.19 -4.46 11.31
C TRP A 35 -11.31 -4.01 9.86
N PHE A 36 -10.51 -3.02 9.44
CA PHE A 36 -10.48 -2.61 8.03
C PHE A 36 -10.06 -3.76 7.10
N THR A 37 -9.10 -4.58 7.54
CA THR A 37 -8.63 -5.76 6.78
C THR A 37 -9.74 -6.80 6.62
N ALA A 38 -10.58 -7.01 7.65
CA ALA A 38 -11.73 -7.89 7.54
C ALA A 38 -12.75 -7.35 6.52
N LEU A 39 -13.02 -6.04 6.55
CA LEU A 39 -13.93 -5.41 5.60
C LEU A 39 -13.45 -5.53 4.15
N THR A 40 -12.15 -5.31 3.88
CA THR A 40 -11.61 -5.47 2.51
C THR A 40 -11.65 -6.92 2.04
N LYS A 41 -11.44 -7.89 2.93
CA LYS A 41 -11.63 -9.32 2.62
C LYS A 41 -13.07 -9.67 2.27
N ASP A 42 -14.03 -8.96 2.86
CA ASP A 42 -15.46 -9.05 2.53
C ASP A 42 -15.82 -8.26 1.26
N GLY A 43 -14.84 -7.67 0.56
CA GLY A 43 -15.02 -6.94 -0.69
C GLY A 43 -15.48 -5.49 -0.51
N VAL A 44 -15.42 -4.95 0.71
CA VAL A 44 -15.81 -3.56 0.97
C VAL A 44 -14.74 -2.60 0.47
N SER A 45 -15.16 -1.64 -0.38
CA SER A 45 -14.34 -0.49 -0.78
C SER A 45 -14.27 0.53 0.36
N LEU A 46 -13.11 0.63 1.02
CA LEU A 46 -12.96 1.46 2.22
C LEU A 46 -13.21 2.95 1.98
N LEU A 47 -12.78 3.49 0.84
CA LEU A 47 -12.99 4.92 0.54
C LEU A 47 -14.44 5.23 0.17
N GLU A 48 -15.19 4.28 -0.38
CA GLU A 48 -16.63 4.44 -0.61
C GLU A 48 -17.43 4.31 0.70
N ALA A 49 -17.07 3.35 1.54
CA ALA A 49 -17.72 3.13 2.82
C ALA A 49 -17.38 4.21 3.86
N PHE A 50 -16.16 4.73 3.82
CA PHE A 50 -15.61 5.67 4.80
C PHE A 50 -14.84 6.82 4.11
N PRO A 51 -15.55 7.78 3.51
CA PRO A 51 -14.92 8.89 2.79
C PRO A 51 -13.97 9.74 3.65
N CYS A 52 -14.18 9.77 4.97
CA CYS A 52 -13.32 10.50 5.92
C CYS A 52 -11.86 10.02 5.91
N LEU A 53 -11.59 8.79 5.44
CA LEU A 53 -10.23 8.26 5.35
C LEU A 53 -9.35 9.03 4.35
N LEU A 54 -9.97 9.59 3.29
CA LEU A 54 -9.27 10.34 2.26
C LEU A 54 -8.67 11.64 2.81
N ASP A 55 -9.38 12.31 3.72
CA ASP A 55 -8.89 13.53 4.40
C ASP A 55 -8.02 13.21 5.62
N PHE A 56 -8.32 12.10 6.31
CA PHE A 56 -7.61 11.68 7.52
C PHE A 56 -6.12 11.44 7.25
N ILE A 57 -5.78 10.64 6.23
CA ILE A 57 -4.41 10.25 5.90
C ILE A 57 -3.51 11.49 5.69
N PRO A 58 -3.80 12.40 4.75
CA PRO A 58 -2.96 13.57 4.52
C PRO A 58 -2.93 14.49 5.73
N THR A 59 -4.02 14.60 6.50
CA THR A 59 -4.03 15.40 7.73
C THR A 59 -3.01 14.89 8.76
N VAL A 60 -2.99 13.59 9.01
CA VAL A 60 -2.01 12.97 9.94
C VAL A 60 -0.58 13.12 9.44
N VAL A 61 -0.34 12.86 8.15
CA VAL A 61 1.00 12.91 7.56
C VAL A 61 1.53 14.34 7.44
N ASN A 62 0.68 15.34 7.24
CA ASN A 62 1.08 16.76 7.24
C ASN A 62 1.35 17.30 8.65
N ASN A 63 0.76 16.70 9.67
CA ASN A 63 1.05 17.01 11.08
C ASN A 63 2.13 16.09 11.68
N SER A 64 2.90 15.37 10.85
CA SER A 64 3.79 14.30 11.31
C SER A 64 4.79 14.66 12.42
N PRO A 65 5.37 15.88 12.51
CA PRO A 65 6.28 16.21 13.62
C PRO A 65 5.60 16.22 15.00
N ALA A 66 4.28 16.35 15.04
CA ALA A 66 3.49 16.37 16.27
C ALA A 66 2.77 15.03 16.53
N SER A 67 2.73 14.13 15.54
CA SER A 67 2.02 12.86 15.62
C SER A 67 2.86 11.78 16.29
N ASP A 68 2.20 10.91 17.07
CA ASP A 68 2.82 9.73 17.65
C ASP A 68 3.25 8.72 16.56
N ALA A 69 4.40 8.06 16.76
CA ALA A 69 4.95 7.10 15.79
C ALA A 69 4.00 5.92 15.52
N SER A 70 3.21 5.49 16.52
CA SER A 70 2.20 4.44 16.35
C SER A 70 1.07 4.86 15.42
N ILE A 71 0.62 6.13 15.51
CA ILE A 71 -0.42 6.69 14.64
C ILE A 71 0.12 6.79 13.21
N LEU A 72 1.34 7.27 13.03
CA LEU A 72 1.98 7.34 11.72
C LEU A 72 2.17 5.95 11.11
N SER A 73 2.61 4.97 11.89
CA SER A 73 2.74 3.57 11.46
C SER A 73 1.39 3.00 11.05
N PHE A 74 0.34 3.24 11.83
CA PHE A 74 -1.03 2.88 11.48
C PHE A 74 -1.47 3.52 10.17
N THR A 75 -1.22 4.83 9.98
CA THR A 75 -1.57 5.55 8.75
C THR A 75 -0.83 4.98 7.54
N LEU A 76 0.47 4.69 7.63
CA LEU A 76 1.25 4.03 6.58
C LEU A 76 0.64 2.69 6.16
N LYS A 77 0.29 1.85 7.15
CA LYS A 77 -0.33 0.53 6.90
C LYS A 77 -1.73 0.67 6.31
N LEU A 78 -2.54 1.60 6.80
CA LEU A 78 -3.89 1.87 6.30
C LEU A 78 -3.87 2.35 4.85
N THR A 79 -2.97 3.26 4.49
CA THR A 79 -2.78 3.69 3.10
C THR A 79 -2.43 2.49 2.23
N GLY A 80 -1.51 1.63 2.69
CA GLY A 80 -1.16 0.40 1.99
C GLY A 80 -2.34 -0.56 1.79
N LEU A 81 -3.22 -0.67 2.79
CA LEU A 81 -4.42 -1.50 2.74
C LEU A 81 -5.46 -0.98 1.74
N ILE A 82 -5.72 0.32 1.72
CA ILE A 82 -6.63 0.95 0.75
C ILE A 82 -6.07 0.78 -0.67
N SER A 83 -4.77 1.02 -0.82
CA SER A 83 -4.04 0.89 -2.08
C SER A 83 -3.78 -0.55 -2.51
N ALA A 84 -4.21 -1.57 -1.75
CA ALA A 84 -4.09 -2.97 -2.17
C ALA A 84 -5.02 -3.33 -3.33
N THR A 85 -6.04 -2.49 -3.59
CA THR A 85 -6.96 -2.61 -4.72
C THR A 85 -6.64 -1.54 -5.76
N GLU A 86 -6.77 -1.85 -7.04
CA GLU A 86 -6.51 -0.88 -8.12
C GLU A 86 -7.38 0.39 -7.99
N ASN A 87 -8.66 0.24 -7.62
CA ASN A 87 -9.55 1.38 -7.42
C ASN A 87 -9.11 2.27 -6.25
N GLY A 88 -8.79 1.67 -5.10
CA GLY A 88 -8.31 2.42 -3.94
C GLY A 88 -6.96 3.10 -4.21
N PHE A 89 -6.04 2.39 -4.86
CA PHE A 89 -4.75 2.92 -5.30
C PHE A 89 -4.94 4.12 -6.22
N LYS A 90 -5.78 4.00 -7.25
CA LYS A 90 -6.05 5.07 -8.22
C LYS A 90 -6.60 6.33 -7.54
N VAL A 91 -7.61 6.19 -6.67
CA VAL A 91 -8.18 7.34 -5.94
C VAL A 91 -7.12 8.04 -5.09
N LEU A 92 -6.30 7.27 -4.36
CA LEU A 92 -5.22 7.83 -3.55
C LEU A 92 -4.11 8.48 -4.39
N GLN A 93 -3.78 7.90 -5.54
CA GLN A 93 -2.79 8.44 -6.47
C GLN A 93 -3.27 9.75 -7.13
N GLU A 94 -4.55 9.85 -7.49
CA GLU A 94 -5.18 11.08 -8.01
C GLU A 94 -5.10 12.25 -7.01
N HIS A 95 -5.04 11.93 -5.71
CA HIS A 95 -4.91 12.91 -4.62
C HIS A 95 -3.46 13.02 -4.10
N SER A 96 -2.49 12.40 -4.80
CA SER A 96 -1.07 12.35 -4.42
C SER A 96 -0.81 11.82 -3.00
N VAL A 97 -1.73 11.02 -2.45
CA VAL A 97 -1.62 10.48 -1.09
C VAL A 97 -0.54 9.40 -1.02
N CYS A 98 -0.42 8.55 -2.05
CA CYS A 98 0.63 7.54 -2.11
C CYS A 98 2.03 8.18 -2.14
N ASP A 99 2.25 9.20 -2.98
CA ASP A 99 3.51 9.95 -3.04
C ASP A 99 3.82 10.61 -1.69
N LEU A 100 2.82 11.23 -1.07
CA LEU A 100 2.94 11.89 0.22
C LEU A 100 3.35 10.92 1.35
N VAL A 101 2.71 9.76 1.41
CA VAL A 101 2.83 8.79 2.51
C VAL A 101 4.09 7.95 2.36
N PHE A 102 4.44 7.52 1.15
CA PHE A 102 5.53 6.59 0.92
C PHE A 102 6.86 7.24 0.54
N ASP A 103 6.94 8.58 0.49
CA ASP A 103 8.22 9.29 0.36
C ASP A 103 9.13 9.10 1.61
N PRO A 104 10.24 8.36 1.50
CA PRO A 104 11.16 8.16 2.62
C PRO A 104 11.89 9.45 3.03
N GLN A 105 12.13 10.38 2.10
CA GLN A 105 12.86 11.62 2.36
C GLN A 105 12.10 12.49 3.36
N ARG A 106 10.78 12.61 3.19
CA ARG A 106 9.89 13.29 4.13
C ARG A 106 10.05 12.80 5.57
N TRP A 107 10.06 11.48 5.78
CA TRP A 107 10.20 10.90 7.10
C TRP A 107 11.60 11.13 7.70
N GLN A 108 12.63 11.18 6.84
CA GLN A 108 13.99 11.50 7.24
C GLN A 108 14.14 12.97 7.65
N GLU A 109 13.59 13.89 6.85
CA GLU A 109 13.60 15.34 7.12
C GLU A 109 12.85 15.69 8.40
N ALA A 110 11.74 15.00 8.67
CA ALA A 110 10.99 15.11 9.93
C ALA A 110 11.71 14.46 11.14
N GLY A 111 12.83 13.77 10.93
CA GLY A 111 13.58 13.05 11.98
C GLY A 111 12.91 11.76 12.46
N LEU A 112 11.79 11.37 11.85
CA LEU A 112 10.96 10.22 12.23
C LEU A 112 11.51 8.90 11.71
N TRP A 113 12.32 8.91 10.64
CA TRP A 113 12.89 7.71 10.06
C TRP A 113 13.82 6.92 11.00
N LYS A 114 14.28 7.54 12.11
CA LYS A 114 15.05 6.85 13.15
C LYS A 114 14.21 5.90 13.99
N ASP A 115 12.90 6.12 14.04
CA ASP A 115 11.98 5.26 14.78
C ASP A 115 11.69 3.97 13.97
N PRO A 116 11.98 2.77 14.52
CA PRO A 116 11.70 1.52 13.83
C PRO A 116 10.22 1.29 13.56
N CYS A 117 9.31 1.90 14.34
CA CYS A 117 7.86 1.85 14.14
C CYS A 117 7.43 2.49 12.80
N ILE A 118 8.11 3.58 12.41
CA ILE A 118 7.89 4.26 11.12
C ILE A 118 8.39 3.37 9.99
N ARG A 119 9.62 2.85 10.10
CA ARG A 119 10.22 2.02 9.05
C ARG A 119 9.44 0.72 8.84
N ILE A 120 9.01 0.05 9.92
CA ILE A 120 8.20 -1.16 9.82
C ILE A 120 6.82 -0.86 9.23
N GLY A 121 6.18 0.25 9.62
CA GLY A 121 4.90 0.70 9.06
C GLY A 121 5.00 0.97 7.56
N TRP A 122 6.08 1.64 7.12
CA TRP A 122 6.36 1.92 5.72
C TRP A 122 6.53 0.64 4.89
N ILE A 123 7.36 -0.30 5.36
CA ILE A 123 7.55 -1.60 4.67
C ILE A 123 6.22 -2.37 4.59
N GLN A 124 5.47 -2.44 5.70
CA GLN A 124 4.21 -3.19 5.76
C GLN A 124 3.12 -2.55 4.89
N GLY A 125 3.03 -1.22 4.84
CA GLY A 125 2.16 -0.49 3.94
C GLY A 125 2.47 -0.80 2.48
N LEU A 126 3.73 -0.67 2.06
CA LEU A 126 4.15 -1.00 0.70
C LEU A 126 3.89 -2.46 0.34
N ARG A 127 4.18 -3.40 1.24
CA ARG A 127 3.92 -4.83 1.02
C ARG A 127 2.43 -5.10 0.79
N THR A 128 1.58 -4.46 1.58
CA THR A 128 0.13 -4.61 1.47
C THR A 128 -0.40 -4.01 0.18
N MET A 129 0.17 -2.87 -0.26
CA MET A 129 -0.18 -2.22 -1.53
C MET A 129 0.28 -3.02 -2.75
N LEU A 130 1.45 -3.66 -2.69
CA LEU A 130 2.08 -4.34 -3.84
C LEU A 130 1.39 -5.66 -4.20
N GLN A 131 0.15 -5.59 -4.66
CA GLN A 131 -0.68 -6.72 -5.08
C GLN A 131 -1.05 -6.67 -6.57
N HIS A 132 -0.79 -5.54 -7.23
CA HIS A 132 -1.12 -5.30 -8.64
C HIS A 132 -0.03 -4.49 -9.35
N SER A 133 -0.07 -4.49 -10.68
CA SER A 133 0.97 -3.94 -11.55
C SER A 133 1.12 -2.42 -11.41
N GLU A 134 0.03 -1.68 -11.21
CA GLU A 134 0.09 -0.22 -11.01
C GLU A 134 0.86 0.16 -9.73
N ALA A 135 0.67 -0.59 -8.65
CA ALA A 135 1.44 -0.40 -7.42
C ALA A 135 2.92 -0.71 -7.60
N LEU A 136 3.26 -1.74 -8.40
CA LEU A 136 4.64 -2.01 -8.79
C LEU A 136 5.22 -0.87 -9.64
N GLY A 137 4.44 -0.34 -10.58
CA GLY A 137 4.81 0.82 -11.39
C GLY A 137 5.16 2.03 -10.53
N PHE A 138 4.32 2.35 -9.54
CA PHE A 138 4.60 3.39 -8.55
C PHE A 138 5.85 3.10 -7.75
N PHE A 139 6.00 1.89 -7.22
CA PHE A 139 7.16 1.51 -6.41
C PHE A 139 8.49 1.72 -7.16
N VAL A 140 8.53 1.41 -8.46
CA VAL A 140 9.71 1.63 -9.31
C VAL A 140 9.89 3.11 -9.65
N GLN A 141 8.81 3.83 -10.00
CA GLN A 141 8.88 5.24 -10.38
C GLN A 141 9.28 6.16 -9.23
N ALA A 142 8.85 5.84 -8.01
CA ALA A 142 9.19 6.56 -6.78
C ALA A 142 10.56 6.17 -6.21
N ASP A 143 11.35 5.34 -6.92
CA ASP A 143 12.70 4.90 -6.54
C ASP A 143 12.79 4.28 -5.14
N LEU A 144 11.78 3.47 -4.77
CA LEU A 144 11.68 2.90 -3.42
C LEU A 144 12.56 1.67 -3.21
N ILE A 145 13.26 1.20 -4.26
CA ILE A 145 14.18 0.06 -4.19
C ILE A 145 15.40 0.39 -3.34
N GLU A 146 16.06 1.52 -3.57
CA GLU A 146 17.27 1.88 -2.84
C GLU A 146 17.02 2.06 -1.33
N PRO A 147 15.99 2.80 -0.89
CA PRO A 147 15.61 2.87 0.52
C PRO A 147 15.32 1.49 1.11
N LEU A 148 14.58 0.63 0.40
CA LEU A 148 14.26 -0.72 0.87
C LEU A 148 15.52 -1.59 1.02
N LEU A 149 16.46 -1.50 0.07
CA LEU A 149 17.73 -2.19 0.15
C LEU A 149 18.48 -1.72 1.40
N HIS A 150 18.58 -0.43 1.70
CA HIS A 150 19.23 0.02 2.94
C HIS A 150 18.60 -0.59 4.21
N LEU A 151 17.27 -0.81 4.23
CA LEU A 151 16.58 -1.40 5.37
C LEU A 151 16.89 -2.89 5.58
N HIS A 152 17.46 -3.61 4.61
CA HIS A 152 17.77 -5.03 4.76
C HIS A 152 18.85 -5.32 5.82
N THR A 153 19.66 -4.31 6.15
CA THR A 153 20.73 -4.34 7.16
C THR A 153 20.39 -3.44 8.36
N ASP A 154 19.11 -3.13 8.55
CA ASP A 154 18.65 -2.29 9.65
C ASP A 154 19.04 -2.87 11.02
N THR A 155 19.38 -1.98 11.96
CA THR A 155 19.70 -2.34 13.35
C THR A 155 18.56 -3.04 14.09
N SER A 156 17.31 -2.79 13.69
CA SER A 156 16.13 -3.50 14.19
C SER A 156 15.94 -4.79 13.40
N LEU A 157 16.03 -5.92 14.09
CA LEU A 157 15.79 -7.25 13.50
C LEU A 157 14.42 -7.35 12.80
N PHE A 158 13.40 -6.69 13.36
CA PHE A 158 12.05 -6.68 12.79
C PHE A 158 11.99 -5.92 11.47
N VAL A 159 12.67 -4.77 11.38
CA VAL A 159 12.74 -3.97 10.15
C VAL A 159 13.54 -4.71 9.08
N ALA A 160 14.73 -5.23 9.44
CA ALA A 160 15.57 -6.00 8.53
C ALA A 160 14.85 -7.25 7.99
N SER A 161 14.16 -8.00 8.85
CA SER A 161 13.36 -9.16 8.44
C SER A 161 12.21 -8.77 7.50
N ALA A 162 11.47 -7.70 7.82
CA ALA A 162 10.39 -7.23 6.96
C ALA A 162 10.89 -6.76 5.59
N ALA A 163 12.04 -6.06 5.55
CA ALA A 163 12.66 -5.62 4.30
C ALA A 163 13.06 -6.83 3.43
N ASN A 164 13.68 -7.85 4.03
CA ASN A 164 14.02 -9.09 3.32
C ASN A 164 12.78 -9.82 2.77
N HIS A 165 11.69 -9.89 3.54
CA HIS A 165 10.43 -10.45 3.05
C HIS A 165 9.82 -9.62 1.92
N MET A 166 9.92 -8.29 1.97
CA MET A 166 9.45 -7.41 0.90
C MET A 166 10.26 -7.58 -0.38
N LEU A 167 11.60 -7.67 -0.28
CA LEU A 167 12.47 -7.95 -1.43
C LEU A 167 12.12 -9.30 -2.08
N ALA A 168 11.91 -10.35 -1.28
CA ALA A 168 11.47 -11.64 -1.79
C ALA A 168 10.09 -11.55 -2.46
N HIS A 169 9.15 -10.80 -1.87
CA HIS A 169 7.82 -10.56 -2.44
C HIS A 169 7.89 -9.89 -3.81
N ILE A 170 8.70 -8.84 -3.97
CA ILE A 170 8.92 -8.15 -5.25
C ILE A 170 9.48 -9.11 -6.30
N LEU A 171 10.49 -9.92 -5.96
CA LEU A 171 11.08 -10.88 -6.90
C LEU A 171 10.07 -11.92 -7.38
N LEU A 172 9.27 -12.46 -6.46
CA LEU A 172 8.21 -13.42 -6.79
C LEU A 172 7.12 -12.79 -7.65
N PHE A 173 6.74 -11.54 -7.34
CA PHE A 173 5.72 -10.79 -8.07
C PHE A 173 6.18 -10.55 -9.52
N CYS A 174 7.39 -10.04 -9.73
CA CYS A 174 7.97 -9.83 -11.06
C CYS A 174 8.06 -11.12 -11.89
N GLN A 175 8.38 -12.26 -11.26
CA GLN A 175 8.39 -13.56 -11.94
C GLN A 175 7.00 -13.98 -12.43
N SER A 176 5.99 -13.81 -11.58
CA SER A 176 4.59 -14.12 -11.90
C SER A 176 4.07 -13.30 -13.08
N GLU A 177 4.32 -11.98 -13.09
CA GLU A 177 3.90 -11.10 -14.19
C GLU A 177 4.56 -11.51 -15.53
N ASN A 178 5.84 -11.83 -15.51
CA ASN A 178 6.57 -12.28 -16.70
C ASN A 178 5.99 -13.59 -17.26
N SER A 179 5.62 -14.55 -16.40
CA SER A 179 4.98 -15.78 -16.84
C SER A 179 3.60 -15.55 -17.48
N GLN A 180 2.79 -14.64 -16.93
CA GLN A 180 1.48 -14.30 -17.50
C GLN A 180 1.61 -13.59 -18.85
N ASN A 181 2.58 -12.68 -19.00
CA ASN A 181 2.80 -11.96 -20.26
C ASN A 181 3.30 -12.88 -21.38
N ASN A 182 4.19 -13.84 -21.07
CA ASN A 182 4.66 -14.83 -22.04
C ASN A 182 3.55 -15.80 -22.49
N SER A 183 2.59 -16.12 -21.62
CA SER A 183 1.43 -16.97 -21.97
C SER A 183 0.44 -16.24 -22.92
N LYS A 184 0.22 -14.94 -22.72
CA LYS A 184 -0.62 -14.12 -23.61
C LYS A 184 -0.05 -13.98 -25.03
N HIS A 185 1.27 -14.04 -25.19
CA HIS A 185 1.92 -13.97 -26.52
C HIS A 185 1.83 -15.28 -27.32
N LEU A 186 1.54 -16.42 -26.68
CA LEU A 186 1.47 -17.72 -27.36
C LEU A 186 0.08 -17.99 -28.00
N THR A 187 -0.89 -17.10 -27.81
CA THR A 187 -2.25 -17.21 -28.37
C THR A 187 -2.45 -16.27 -29.56
N VAL A 188 -1.62 -16.41 -30.59
CA VAL A 188 -1.95 -15.90 -31.94
C VAL A 188 -2.48 -17.10 -32.76
N PRO A 189 -3.69 -17.04 -33.33
CA PRO A 189 -4.20 -18.14 -34.16
C PRO A 189 -3.35 -18.24 -35.43
N VAL A 190 -2.82 -19.43 -35.70
CA VAL A 190 -2.20 -19.76 -36.99
C VAL A 190 -3.32 -19.78 -38.04
N GLU A 191 -3.43 -18.73 -38.86
CA GLU A 191 -4.25 -18.76 -40.07
C GLU A 191 -3.63 -19.75 -41.07
N THR A 192 -4.20 -20.95 -41.18
CA THR A 192 -3.91 -21.86 -42.28
C THR A 192 -4.58 -21.34 -43.55
N LYS A 193 -3.82 -20.63 -44.40
CA LYS A 193 -4.22 -20.34 -45.79
C LYS A 193 -4.16 -21.64 -46.61
N GLN A 194 -5.33 -22.21 -46.89
CA GLN A 194 -5.49 -23.34 -47.82
C GLN A 194 -5.85 -22.79 -49.20
N ASN A 195 -4.85 -22.63 -50.07
CA ASN A 195 -5.06 -22.30 -51.49
C ASN A 195 -5.48 -23.56 -52.25
N TYR A 196 -6.76 -23.67 -52.63
CA TYR A 196 -7.18 -24.56 -53.71
C TYR A 196 -7.29 -23.74 -55.00
N SER A 197 -6.36 -23.97 -55.91
CA SER A 197 -6.45 -23.49 -57.29
C SER A 197 -7.40 -24.38 -58.08
N THR A 198 -8.57 -23.86 -58.42
CA THR A 198 -9.41 -24.36 -59.52
C THR A 198 -8.70 -24.10 -60.85
N VAL A 199 -8.40 -25.16 -61.61
CA VAL A 199 -8.07 -25.07 -63.03
C VAL A 199 -9.23 -25.66 -63.81
N THR A 200 -9.97 -24.78 -64.49
CA THR A 200 -10.82 -25.09 -65.64
C THR A 200 -10.02 -24.81 -66.91
N VAL A 201 -9.81 -25.83 -67.75
CA VAL A 201 -10.29 -25.99 -69.14
C VAL A 201 -10.15 -27.46 -69.50
#